data_AF-A0A949IIT9-F1
#
_entry.id   AF-A0A949IIT9-F1
#
_cell.length_a   1.000
_cell.length_b   1.000
_cell.length_c   1.000
_cell.angle_alpha   90.00
_cell.angle_beta   90.00
_cell.angle_gamma   90.00
#
_symmetry.space_group_name_H-M   'P 1'
#
loop_
_entity.id
_entity.type
_entity.pdbx_description
1 polymer ?
#
loop_
_entity_poly.entity_id
_entity_poly.type
_entity_poly.pdbx_seq_one_letter_code
_entity_poly.pdbx_strand_id
1 'polypeptide(L)'
;MSFQTIVEEIMATHHSLLKRELPKISEQIAALSAENPDNDALTEAAQIYGKVRNKVETHLKDEEMVLFPSGIALERGGTSVPTEMNLVERLAEMEKEHDGCGKTLTSIQKTIATTVPTSERRDQLLANIQLIQDDFVVHVEKENSQVHPMFLQLLSAKR
;
A
#
# COMPACT_ATOMS: atom_id res chain seq x y z
N MET A 1 -4.01 -12.81 19.90
CA MET A 1 -2.95 -11.80 19.64
C MET A 1 -3.51 -10.44 20.01
N SER A 2 -2.68 -9.51 20.49
CA SER A 2 -3.09 -8.13 20.75
C SER A 2 -3.11 -7.32 19.46
N PHE A 3 -3.87 -6.22 19.46
CA PHE A 3 -3.87 -5.24 18.37
C PHE A 3 -2.45 -4.73 18.11
N GLN A 4 -1.71 -4.37 19.17
CA GLN A 4 -0.33 -3.92 19.06
C GLN A 4 0.58 -4.93 18.34
N THR A 5 0.51 -6.22 18.69
CA THR A 5 1.37 -7.23 18.05
C THR A 5 1.06 -7.39 16.56
N ILE A 6 -0.21 -7.31 16.15
CA ILE A 6 -0.61 -7.46 14.75
C ILE A 6 -0.08 -6.29 13.91
N VAL A 7 -0.25 -5.05 14.38
CA VAL A 7 0.21 -3.86 13.64
C VAL A 7 1.74 -3.75 13.62
N GLU A 8 2.43 -4.17 14.67
CA GLU A 8 3.90 -4.24 14.68
C GLU A 8 4.43 -5.24 13.64
N GLU A 9 3.77 -6.39 13.48
CA GLU A 9 4.14 -7.35 12.45
C GLU A 9 3.91 -6.78 11.05
N ILE A 10 2.73 -6.17 10.79
CA ILE A 10 2.41 -5.52 9.51
C ILE A 10 3.44 -4.45 9.15
N MET A 11 3.83 -3.60 10.11
CA MET A 11 4.84 -2.58 9.88
C MET A 11 6.22 -3.18 9.56
N ALA A 12 6.60 -4.24 10.30
CA ALA A 12 7.90 -4.88 10.14
C ALA A 12 8.03 -5.67 8.84
N THR A 13 6.93 -6.23 8.32
CA THR A 13 6.93 -7.05 7.10
C THR A 13 6.52 -6.23 5.88
N HIS A 14 5.27 -5.77 5.84
CA HIS A 14 4.63 -5.24 4.65
C HIS A 14 4.99 -3.77 4.42
N HIS A 15 4.86 -2.93 5.44
CA HIS A 15 5.15 -1.49 5.28
C HIS A 15 6.65 -1.28 5.02
N SER A 16 7.52 -2.07 5.67
CA SER A 16 8.96 -2.01 5.45
C SER A 16 9.33 -2.41 4.02
N LEU A 17 8.67 -3.42 3.45
CA LEU A 17 8.84 -3.83 2.06
C LEU A 17 8.38 -2.72 1.11
N LEU A 18 7.15 -2.21 1.28
CA LEU A 18 6.58 -1.18 0.42
C LEU A 18 7.42 0.10 0.41
N LYS A 19 7.85 0.57 1.59
CA LYS A 19 8.74 1.74 1.72
C LYS A 19 10.08 1.55 1.00
N ARG A 20 10.58 0.31 0.92
CA ARG A 20 11.85 0.00 0.27
C ARG A 20 11.72 -0.18 -1.24
N GLU A 21 10.68 -0.86 -1.70
CA GLU A 21 10.56 -1.27 -3.10
C GLU A 21 9.81 -0.23 -3.96
N LEU A 22 8.84 0.50 -3.40
CA LEU A 22 8.08 1.48 -4.19
C LEU A 22 8.97 2.57 -4.83
N PRO A 23 9.96 3.16 -4.13
CA PRO A 23 10.87 4.13 -4.73
C PRO A 23 11.79 3.51 -5.79
N LYS A 24 12.29 2.29 -5.55
CA LYS A 24 13.14 1.58 -6.51
C LYS A 24 12.42 1.29 -7.82
N ILE A 25 11.15 0.91 -7.75
CA ILE A 25 10.34 0.70 -8.96
C ILE A 25 10.17 2.02 -9.73
N SER A 26 10.03 3.18 -9.05
CA SER A 26 10.06 4.48 -9.75
C SER A 26 11.36 4.69 -10.52
N GLU A 27 12.51 4.39 -9.90
CA GLU A 27 13.82 4.51 -10.53
C GLU A 27 13.98 3.55 -11.72
N GLN A 28 13.50 2.31 -11.58
CA GLN A 28 13.54 1.30 -12.64
C GLN A 28 12.65 1.68 -13.82
N ILE A 29 11.44 2.20 -13.56
CA ILE A 29 10.57 2.72 -14.62
C ILE A 29 11.26 3.89 -15.33
N ALA A 30 11.82 4.84 -14.58
CA ALA A 30 12.51 5.99 -15.19
C ALA A 30 13.71 5.57 -16.05
N ALA A 31 14.50 4.60 -15.59
CA ALA A 31 15.61 4.05 -16.37
C ALA A 31 15.11 3.37 -17.66
N LEU A 32 14.03 2.60 -17.58
CA LEU A 32 13.44 1.94 -18.74
C LEU A 32 12.82 2.95 -19.72
N SER A 33 12.20 4.03 -19.22
CA SER A 33 11.70 5.14 -20.04
C SER A 33 12.83 5.86 -20.78
N ALA A 34 13.99 6.04 -20.16
CA ALA A 34 15.15 6.65 -20.82
C ALA A 34 15.69 5.80 -21.99
N GLU A 35 15.57 4.48 -21.89
CA GLU A 35 15.93 3.54 -22.97
C GLU A 35 14.84 3.44 -24.06
N ASN A 36 13.61 3.89 -23.78
CA ASN A 36 12.44 3.79 -24.66
C ASN A 36 11.68 5.14 -24.74
N PRO A 37 12.33 6.22 -25.23
CA PRO A 37 11.77 7.58 -25.15
C PRO A 37 10.50 7.79 -25.97
N ASP A 38 10.28 7.02 -27.03
CA ASP A 38 9.11 7.12 -27.93
C ASP A 38 7.96 6.19 -27.50
N ASN A 39 8.04 5.57 -26.33
CA ASN A 39 7.01 4.67 -25.82
C ASN A 39 6.01 5.43 -24.93
N ASP A 40 4.98 5.99 -25.55
CA ASP A 40 3.91 6.74 -24.86
C ASP A 40 3.21 5.91 -23.77
N ALA A 41 3.00 4.62 -24.02
CA ALA A 41 2.35 3.73 -23.05
C ALA A 41 3.21 3.50 -21.80
N LEU A 42 4.54 3.42 -21.94
CA LEU A 42 5.46 3.37 -20.80
C LEU A 42 5.47 4.69 -20.03
N THR A 43 5.39 5.83 -20.74
CA THR A 43 5.28 7.15 -20.12
C THR A 43 4.00 7.28 -19.29
N GLU A 44 2.86 6.83 -19.84
CA GLU A 44 1.59 6.79 -19.12
C GLU A 44 1.68 5.85 -17.90
N ALA A 45 2.24 4.65 -18.06
CA ALA A 45 2.44 3.71 -16.98
C ALA A 45 3.29 4.31 -15.84
N ALA A 46 4.32 5.10 -16.16
CA ALA A 46 5.15 5.80 -15.17
C ALA A 46 4.35 6.85 -14.38
N GLN A 47 3.49 7.62 -15.05
CA GLN A 47 2.63 8.60 -14.40
C GLN A 47 1.59 7.94 -13.48
N ILE A 48 0.96 6.86 -13.95
CA ILE A 48 0.00 6.08 -13.15
C ILE A 48 0.70 5.47 -11.94
N TYR A 49 1.90 4.90 -12.13
CA TYR A 49 2.69 4.36 -11.03
C TYR A 49 3.02 5.42 -9.99
N GLY A 50 3.41 6.63 -10.39
CA GLY A 50 3.65 7.75 -9.48
C GLY A 50 2.42 8.09 -8.62
N LYS A 51 1.22 8.04 -9.20
CA LYS A 51 -0.04 8.22 -8.45
C LYS A 51 -0.29 7.09 -7.46
N VAL A 52 -0.09 5.84 -7.87
CA VAL A 52 -0.22 4.67 -6.98
C VAL A 52 0.75 4.78 -5.82
N ARG A 53 2.03 5.04 -6.09
CA ARG A 53 3.05 5.21 -5.06
C ARG A 53 2.67 6.28 -4.05
N ASN A 54 2.30 7.48 -4.51
CA ASN A 54 1.90 8.56 -3.60
C ASN A 54 0.70 8.17 -2.74
N LYS A 55 -0.27 7.46 -3.33
CA LYS A 55 -1.45 6.99 -2.60
C LYS A 55 -1.08 5.98 -1.53
N VAL A 56 -0.30 4.95 -1.88
CA VAL A 56 0.16 3.93 -0.92
C VAL A 56 1.02 4.58 0.17
N GLU A 57 1.99 5.42 -0.16
CA GLU A 57 2.83 6.10 0.85
C GLU A 57 2.02 7.01 1.79
N THR A 58 0.95 7.65 1.30
CA THR A 58 0.05 8.44 2.14
C THR A 58 -0.79 7.54 3.04
N HIS A 59 -1.30 6.45 2.49
CA HIS A 59 -2.05 5.44 3.23
C HIS A 59 -1.24 4.87 4.41
N LEU A 60 -0.01 4.40 4.15
CA LEU A 60 0.88 3.88 5.21
C LEU A 60 1.15 4.93 6.31
N LYS A 61 1.28 6.22 5.95
CA LYS A 61 1.47 7.28 6.93
C LYS A 61 0.24 7.46 7.81
N ASP A 62 -0.95 7.45 7.23
CA ASP A 62 -2.19 7.60 7.98
C ASP A 62 -2.39 6.43 8.95
N GLU A 63 -2.01 5.22 8.56
CA GLU A 63 -1.98 4.06 9.43
C GLU A 63 -0.99 4.20 10.59
N GLU A 64 0.27 4.44 10.27
CA GLU A 64 1.36 4.46 11.25
C GLU A 64 1.28 5.64 12.21
N MET A 65 0.74 6.78 11.76
CA MET A 65 0.69 8.01 12.55
C MET A 65 -0.64 8.21 13.26
N VAL A 66 -1.73 7.62 12.76
CA VAL A 66 -3.08 7.87 13.29
C VAL A 66 -3.77 6.57 13.69
N LEU A 67 -4.00 5.65 12.75
CA LEU A 67 -4.86 4.48 13.01
C LEU A 67 -4.23 3.52 14.03
N PHE A 68 -3.01 3.07 13.79
CA PHE A 68 -2.34 2.09 14.65
C PHE A 68 -2.07 2.66 16.05
N PRO A 69 -1.55 3.89 16.23
CA PRO A 69 -1.40 4.47 17.57
C PRO A 69 -2.74 4.62 18.31
N SER A 70 -3.82 4.99 17.59
CA SER A 70 -5.15 5.12 18.19
C SER A 70 -5.68 3.77 18.67
N GLY A 71 -5.50 2.70 17.89
CA GLY A 71 -5.92 1.35 18.27
C GLY A 71 -5.15 0.83 19.48
N ILE A 72 -3.83 1.05 19.52
CA ILE A 72 -2.98 0.70 20.67
C ILE A 72 -3.43 1.47 21.93
N ALA A 73 -3.76 2.76 21.80
CA ALA A 73 -4.25 3.56 22.91
C ALA A 73 -5.60 3.03 23.45
N LEU A 74 -6.53 2.66 22.56
CA LEU A 74 -7.81 2.07 22.93
C LEU A 74 -7.64 0.71 23.63
N GLU A 75 -6.77 -0.17 23.09
CA GLU A 75 -6.46 -1.48 23.69
C GLU A 75 -5.93 -1.36 25.12
N ARG A 76 -5.13 -0.32 25.39
CA ARG A 76 -4.59 -0.03 26.73
C ARG A 76 -5.58 0.67 27.66
N GLY A 77 -6.84 0.81 27.25
CA GLY A 77 -7.86 1.49 28.04
C GLY A 77 -7.71 3.02 28.05
N GLY A 78 -6.97 3.61 27.10
CA GLY A 78 -6.96 5.04 26.85
C GLY A 78 -8.19 5.52 26.07
N THR A 79 -8.12 6.74 25.53
CA THR A 79 -9.04 7.25 24.52
C THR A 79 -8.35 7.20 23.16
N SER A 80 -9.12 7.07 22.08
CA SER A 80 -8.58 7.33 20.75
C SER A 80 -8.04 8.76 20.67
N VAL A 81 -7.10 9.01 19.76
CA VAL A 81 -6.68 10.38 19.46
C VAL A 81 -7.94 11.18 19.06
N PRO A 82 -8.13 12.42 19.55
CA PRO A 82 -9.18 13.29 19.06
C PRO A 82 -8.93 13.55 17.59
N THR A 83 -9.77 12.98 16.73
CA THR A 83 -9.77 13.25 15.30
C THR A 83 -11.14 13.80 14.96
N GLU A 84 -11.20 14.88 14.16
CA GLU A 84 -12.47 15.37 13.61
C GLU A 84 -13.08 14.41 12.58
N MET A 85 -12.34 13.35 12.21
CA MET A 85 -12.72 12.35 11.21
C MET A 85 -13.57 11.23 11.82
N ASN A 86 -14.59 10.82 11.08
CA ASN A 86 -15.33 9.60 11.37
C ASN A 86 -14.46 8.38 11.04
N LEU A 87 -13.88 7.76 12.08
CA LEU A 87 -12.98 6.61 11.94
C LEU A 87 -13.62 5.41 11.22
N VAL A 88 -14.94 5.24 11.32
CA VAL A 88 -15.65 4.15 10.62
C VAL A 88 -15.67 4.41 9.11
N GLU A 89 -15.96 5.65 8.71
CA GLU A 89 -15.93 6.05 7.30
C GLU A 89 -14.51 5.96 6.73
N ARG A 90 -13.51 6.33 7.54
CA ARG A 90 -12.10 6.26 7.14
C ARG A 90 -11.64 4.81 6.86
N LEU A 91 -12.03 3.86 7.71
CA LEU A 91 -11.73 2.44 7.48
C LEU A 91 -12.38 1.94 6.18
N ALA A 92 -13.63 2.31 5.92
CA ALA A 92 -14.31 1.95 4.67
C ALA A 92 -13.69 2.61 3.43
N GLU A 93 -13.11 3.81 3.57
CA GLU A 93 -12.33 4.45 2.52
C GLU A 93 -11.04 3.66 2.25
N MET A 94 -10.27 3.35 3.30
CA MET A 94 -9.03 2.57 3.22
C MET A 94 -9.22 1.22 2.50
N GLU A 95 -10.29 0.49 2.80
CA GLU A 95 -10.61 -0.77 2.11
C GLU A 95 -10.86 -0.58 0.60
N LYS A 96 -11.44 0.54 0.18
CA LYS A 96 -11.58 0.87 -1.25
C LYS A 96 -10.24 1.26 -1.88
N GLU A 97 -9.36 1.90 -1.11
CA GLU A 97 -8.01 2.20 -1.57
C GLU A 97 -7.22 0.94 -1.87
N HIS A 98 -7.34 -0.09 -1.01
CA HIS A 98 -6.70 -1.39 -1.19
C HIS A 98 -7.05 -2.03 -2.55
N ASP A 99 -8.34 -2.16 -2.85
CA ASP A 99 -8.80 -2.77 -4.11
C ASP A 99 -8.35 -1.97 -5.35
N GLY A 100 -8.39 -0.63 -5.28
CA GLY A 100 -7.97 0.23 -6.37
C GLY A 100 -6.48 0.14 -6.71
N CYS A 101 -5.61 0.06 -5.69
CA CYS A 101 -4.16 -0.03 -5.87
C CYS A 101 -3.74 -1.33 -6.56
N GLY A 102 -4.27 -2.47 -6.12
CA GLY A 102 -3.93 -3.79 -6.69
C GLY A 102 -4.25 -3.89 -8.18
N LYS A 103 -5.45 -3.46 -8.59
CA LYS A 103 -5.88 -3.45 -10.00
C LYS A 103 -5.01 -2.54 -10.88
N THR A 104 -4.57 -1.42 -10.32
CA THR A 104 -3.73 -0.46 -11.04
C THR A 104 -2.32 -1.02 -11.28
N LEU A 105 -1.72 -1.68 -10.27
CA LEU A 105 -0.42 -2.35 -10.43
C LEU A 105 -0.44 -3.45 -11.50
N THR A 106 -1.50 -4.27 -11.54
CA THR A 106 -1.67 -5.29 -12.60
C THR A 106 -1.71 -4.67 -13.98
N SER A 107 -2.39 -3.52 -14.11
CA SER A 107 -2.49 -2.82 -15.39
C SER A 107 -1.13 -2.25 -15.83
N ILE A 108 -0.37 -1.64 -14.90
CA ILE A 108 1.00 -1.15 -15.15
C ILE A 108 1.91 -2.30 -15.58
N GLN A 109 1.89 -3.42 -14.85
CA GLN A 109 2.71 -4.61 -15.16
C GLN A 109 2.42 -5.12 -16.57
N LYS A 110 1.13 -5.25 -16.93
CA LYS A 110 0.71 -5.69 -18.27
C LYS A 110 1.14 -4.72 -19.36
N THR A 111 1.00 -3.41 -19.13
CA THR A 111 1.45 -2.39 -20.09
C THR A 111 2.95 -2.53 -20.34
N ILE A 112 3.77 -2.56 -19.29
CA ILE A 112 5.24 -2.70 -19.43
C ILE A 112 5.61 -4.00 -20.15
N ALA A 113 4.96 -5.13 -19.80
CA ALA A 113 5.25 -6.42 -20.43
C ALA A 113 4.90 -6.48 -21.92
N THR A 114 3.92 -5.70 -22.36
CA THR A 114 3.41 -5.73 -23.75
C THR A 114 4.02 -4.65 -24.65
N THR A 115 4.43 -3.51 -24.08
CA THR A 115 4.92 -2.38 -24.87
C THR A 115 6.43 -2.24 -24.84
N VAL A 116 7.13 -2.85 -23.87
CA VAL A 116 8.58 -2.78 -23.78
C VAL A 116 9.22 -4.08 -24.28
N PRO A 117 10.19 -4.02 -25.22
CA PRO A 117 10.95 -5.19 -25.66
C PRO A 117 11.60 -5.95 -24.50
N THR A 118 11.76 -7.26 -24.66
CA THR A 118 12.38 -8.11 -23.64
C THR A 118 13.83 -7.69 -23.37
N SER A 119 14.13 -7.46 -22.09
CA SER A 119 15.46 -7.16 -21.58
C SER A 119 15.55 -7.58 -20.11
N GLU A 120 16.77 -7.82 -19.63
CA GLU A 120 17.02 -8.13 -18.21
C GLU A 120 16.45 -7.04 -17.28
N ARG A 121 16.58 -5.76 -17.67
CA ARG A 121 16.03 -4.63 -16.91
C ARG A 121 14.51 -4.68 -16.84
N ARG A 122 13.83 -4.93 -17.97
CA ARG A 122 12.37 -5.05 -18.01
C ARG A 122 11.92 -6.19 -17.10
N ASP A 123 12.55 -7.35 -17.20
CA ASP A 123 12.15 -8.54 -16.46
C ASP A 123 12.39 -8.35 -14.95
N GLN A 124 13.48 -7.69 -14.55
CA GLN A 124 13.71 -7.31 -13.16
C GLN A 124 12.65 -6.32 -12.62
N LEU A 125 12.22 -5.35 -13.43
CA LEU A 125 11.13 -4.44 -13.06
C LEU A 125 9.81 -5.19 -12.89
N LEU A 126 9.46 -6.08 -13.81
CA LEU A 126 8.24 -6.88 -13.72
C LEU A 126 8.25 -7.81 -12.49
N ALA A 127 9.41 -8.39 -12.17
CA ALA A 127 9.59 -9.20 -10.97
C ALA A 127 9.42 -8.38 -9.68
N ASN A 128 9.95 -7.15 -9.62
CA ASN A 128 9.77 -6.28 -8.46
C ASN A 128 8.32 -5.81 -8.30
N ILE A 129 7.62 -5.53 -9.41
CA ILE A 129 6.18 -5.24 -9.38
C ILE A 129 5.40 -6.46 -8.88
N GLN A 130 5.74 -7.68 -9.32
CA GLN A 130 5.08 -8.88 -8.84
C GLN A 130 5.31 -9.09 -7.34
N LEU A 131 6.54 -8.88 -6.86
CA LEU A 131 6.89 -8.97 -5.44
C LEU A 131 5.99 -8.09 -4.57
N ILE A 132 5.81 -6.81 -4.95
CA ILE A 132 4.93 -5.92 -4.19
C ILE A 132 3.47 -6.34 -4.30
N GLN A 133 3.01 -6.86 -5.44
CA GLN A 133 1.63 -7.30 -5.60
C GLN A 133 1.31 -8.51 -4.72
N ASP A 134 2.21 -9.49 -4.68
CA ASP A 134 2.05 -10.69 -3.86
C ASP A 134 1.99 -10.34 -2.37
N ASP A 135 2.86 -9.43 -1.92
CA ASP A 135 2.84 -8.93 -0.54
C ASP A 135 1.58 -8.11 -0.24
N PHE A 136 1.15 -7.25 -1.17
CA PHE A 136 -0.02 -6.39 -1.01
C PHE A 136 -1.30 -7.18 -0.80
N VAL A 137 -1.46 -8.35 -1.45
CA VAL A 137 -2.61 -9.23 -1.21
C VAL A 137 -2.64 -9.71 0.23
N VAL A 138 -1.51 -10.17 0.77
CA VAL A 138 -1.42 -10.69 2.14
C VAL A 138 -1.56 -9.56 3.16
N HIS A 139 -0.93 -8.43 2.90
CA HIS A 139 -0.99 -7.21 3.71
C HIS A 139 -2.45 -6.75 3.89
N VAL A 140 -3.14 -6.49 2.77
CA VAL A 140 -4.52 -6.00 2.76
C VAL A 140 -5.48 -6.99 3.42
N GLU A 141 -5.32 -8.29 3.14
CA GLU A 141 -6.17 -9.31 3.76
C GLU A 141 -6.01 -9.29 5.29
N LYS A 142 -4.79 -9.12 5.80
CA LYS A 142 -4.53 -9.06 7.24
C LYS A 142 -5.16 -7.82 7.88
N GLU A 143 -5.11 -6.67 7.21
CA GLU A 143 -5.74 -5.44 7.71
C GLU A 143 -7.26 -5.54 7.72
N ASN A 144 -7.84 -5.95 6.60
CA ASN A 144 -9.29 -6.04 6.43
C ASN A 144 -9.91 -7.11 7.34
N SER A 145 -9.23 -8.24 7.54
CA SER A 145 -9.78 -9.37 8.32
C SER A 145 -9.46 -9.31 9.82
N GLN A 146 -8.41 -8.60 10.24
CA GLN A 146 -7.97 -8.58 11.64
C GLN A 146 -7.90 -7.16 12.21
N VAL A 147 -7.16 -6.25 11.57
CA VAL A 147 -6.91 -4.91 12.13
C VAL A 147 -8.19 -4.08 12.17
N HIS A 148 -8.91 -3.93 11.05
CA HIS A 148 -10.12 -3.10 11.01
C HIS A 148 -11.22 -3.62 11.94
N PRO A 149 -11.54 -4.93 11.97
CA PRO A 149 -12.55 -5.44 12.89
C PRO A 149 -12.16 -5.25 14.36
N MET A 150 -10.90 -5.52 14.72
CA MET A 150 -10.43 -5.30 16.09
C MET A 150 -10.46 -3.83 16.49
N PHE A 151 -10.08 -2.92 15.59
CA PHE A 151 -10.17 -1.49 15.83
C PHE A 151 -11.61 -1.04 16.14
N LEU A 152 -12.58 -1.52 15.36
CA LEU A 152 -14.01 -1.22 15.58
C LEU A 152 -14.53 -1.77 16.91
N GLN A 153 -14.08 -2.96 17.32
CA GLN A 153 -14.41 -3.52 18.64
C GLN A 153 -13.86 -2.66 19.77
N LEU A 154 -12.60 -2.23 19.65
CA LEU A 154 -11.96 -1.35 20.63
C LEU A 154 -12.64 0.02 20.71
N LEU A 155 -13.07 0.57 19.58
CA LEU A 155 -13.79 1.85 19.51
C LEU A 155 -15.19 1.77 20.14
N SER A 156 -15.90 0.65 19.94
CA SER A 156 -17.26 0.45 20.47
C SER A 156 -17.29 0.10 21.96
N ALA A 157 -16.28 -0.61 22.49
CA ALA A 157 -16.17 -0.93 23.92
C ALA A 157 -15.94 0.30 24.82
N LYS A 158 -15.67 1.47 24.23
CA LYS A 158 -15.40 2.74 24.90
C LYS A 158 -16.55 3.75 24.78
N ARG A 159 -17.63 3.40 24.08
CA ARG A 159 -18.86 4.21 23.97
C ARG A 159 -19.85 3.88 25.07
#